data_AF-A0A0S6X6X5-F1
#
_entry.id   AF-A0A0S6X6X5-F1
#
_cell.length_a   1.000
_cell.length_b   1.000
_cell.length_c   1.000
_cell.angle_alpha   90.00
_cell.angle_beta   90.00
_cell.angle_gamma   90.00
#
_symmetry.space_group_name_H-M   'P 1'
#
loop_
_entity.id
_entity.type
_entity.pdbx_description
1 polymer ?
#
loop_
_entity_poly.entity_id
_entity_poly.type
_entity_poly.pdbx_seq_one_letter_code
_entity_poly.pdbx_strand_id
1 'polypeptide(L)' 'MWGRLANGGLSRLQTSHLGTQMLMKRLELSPAPASAKATEIYNYFVKWERSLANEVAQLNRL' A
#
# COMPACT_ATOMS: atom_id res chain seq x y z
N MET A 1 -5.24 3.26 -12.56
CA MET A 1 -5.19 3.73 -11.16
C MET A 1 -3.78 3.58 -10.59
N TRP A 2 -3.26 2.35 -10.44
CA TRP A 2 -1.96 2.05 -9.82
C TRP A 2 -0.73 2.69 -10.49
N GLY A 3 -0.71 2.79 -11.82
CA GLY A 3 0.37 3.50 -12.53
C GLY A 3 0.48 4.99 -12.19
N ARG A 4 -0.64 5.67 -11.88
CA ARG A 4 -0.61 7.08 -11.42
C ARG A 4 -0.02 7.20 -10.02
N LEU A 5 -0.28 6.24 -9.15
CA LEU A 5 0.30 6.18 -7.81
C LEU A 5 1.82 5.91 -7.89
N ALA A 6 2.25 4.98 -8.74
CA ALA A 6 3.65 4.66 -8.96
C ALA A 6 4.48 5.81 -9.53
N ASN A 7 3.86 6.69 -10.33
CA ASN A 7 4.50 7.88 -10.92
C ASN A 7 4.46 9.12 -10.00
N GLY A 8 4.39 8.93 -8.68
CA GLY A 8 4.45 10.02 -7.69
C GLY A 8 3.11 10.48 -7.13
N GLY A 9 1.99 9.86 -7.54
CA GLY A 9 0.70 10.10 -6.87
C GLY A 9 0.66 9.55 -5.43
N LEU A 10 1.47 8.53 -5.12
CA LEU A 10 1.48 7.89 -3.81
C LEU A 10 2.03 8.81 -2.70
N SER A 11 2.98 9.71 -3.00
CA SER A 11 3.56 10.63 -1.99
C SER A 11 2.59 11.72 -1.51
N ARG A 12 1.47 11.91 -2.21
CA ARG A 12 0.40 12.86 -1.83
C ARG A 12 -0.62 12.27 -0.86
N LEU A 13 -0.57 10.96 -0.62
CA LEU A 13 -1.54 10.29 0.22
C LEU A 13 -1.23 10.56 1.69
N GLN A 14 -2.14 11.23 2.38
CA GLN A 14 -2.05 11.48 3.80
C GLN A 14 -2.59 10.27 4.56
N THR A 15 -1.74 9.62 5.35
CA THR A 15 -2.11 8.44 6.14
C THR A 15 -1.36 8.42 7.46
N SER A 16 -2.04 7.99 8.53
CA SER A 16 -1.43 7.73 9.84
C SER A 16 -0.84 6.33 9.97
N HIS A 17 -1.05 5.46 8.96
CA HIS A 17 -0.57 4.08 9.00
C HIS A 17 0.94 4.03 8.72
N LEU A 18 1.74 3.76 9.75
CA LEU A 18 3.20 3.77 9.68
C LEU A 18 3.74 2.85 8.56
N GLY A 19 3.17 1.65 8.41
CA GLY A 19 3.58 0.72 7.35
C GLY A 19 3.39 1.29 5.95
N THR A 20 2.36 2.12 5.76
CA THR A 20 2.08 2.78 4.49
C THR A 20 3.05 3.93 4.24
N GLN A 21 3.39 4.70 5.29
CA GLN A 21 4.42 5.75 5.20
C GLN A 21 5.81 5.18 4.87
N MET A 22 6.17 4.04 5.47
CA MET A 22 7.41 3.34 5.16
C MET A 22 7.45 2.79 3.74
N LEU A 23 6.33 2.22 3.27
CA LEU A 23 6.20 1.79 1.87
C LEU A 23 6.43 2.96 0.91
N MET A 24 5.80 4.11 1.17
CA MET A 24 5.96 5.32 0.34
C MET A 24 7.43 5.74 0.27
N LYS A 25 8.10 5.86 1.43
CA LYS A 25 9.51 6.23 1.48
C LYS A 25 10.41 5.26 0.73
N ARG A 26 10.15 3.95 0.85
CA ARG A 26 10.92 2.93 0.11
C ARG A 26 10.69 3.04 -1.40
N LEU A 27 9.45 3.29 -1.84
CA LEU A 27 9.12 3.44 -3.26
C LEU A 27 9.69 4.73 -3.87
N GLU A 28 9.77 5.81 -3.09
CA GLU A 28 10.45 7.05 -3.48
C GLU A 28 11.93 6.80 -3.80
N LEU A 29 12.61 6.04 -2.96
CA LEU A 29 14.04 5.72 -3.11
C LEU A 29 14.33 4.59 -4.10
N SER A 30 13.32 3.82 -4.52
CA SER A 30 13.50 2.65 -5.36
C SER A 30 13.83 3.02 -6.81
N PRO A 31 14.86 2.42 -7.43
CA PRO A 31 15.17 2.60 -8.85
C PRO A 31 14.27 1.76 -9.78
N ALA A 32 13.35 0.98 -9.23
CA ALA A 32 12.50 0.08 -10.01
C ALA A 32 11.62 0.84 -11.03
N PRO A 33 11.31 0.24 -12.19
CA PRO A 33 10.40 0.85 -13.14
C PRO A 33 9.00 1.03 -12.54
N ALA A 34 8.25 2.01 -13.04
CA ALA A 34 6.92 2.36 -12.53
C ALA A 34 5.94 1.18 -12.57
N SER A 35 6.08 0.26 -13.53
CA SER A 35 5.28 -0.97 -13.61
C SER A 35 5.51 -1.89 -12.41
N ALA A 36 6.76 -2.10 -12.00
CA ALA A 36 7.11 -2.91 -10.84
C ALA A 36 6.61 -2.26 -9.54
N LYS A 37 6.79 -0.94 -9.40
CA LYS A 37 6.25 -0.17 -8.26
C LYS A 37 4.72 -0.28 -8.18
N ALA A 38 4.01 -0.23 -9.31
CA ALA A 38 2.55 -0.35 -9.34
C ALA A 38 2.07 -1.73 -8.85
N THR A 39 2.73 -2.81 -9.27
CA THR A 39 2.43 -4.17 -8.80
C THR A 39 2.65 -4.31 -7.30
N GLU A 40 3.73 -3.72 -6.78
CA GLU A 40 4.05 -3.73 -5.35
C GLU A 40 3.02 -2.97 -4.52
N ILE A 41 2.63 -1.76 -4.95
CA ILE A 41 1.57 -0.98 -4.30
C ILE A 41 0.28 -1.79 -4.26
N TYR A 42 -0.11 -2.42 -5.37
CA TYR A 42 -1.30 -3.26 -5.44
C TYR A 42 -1.23 -4.42 -4.44
N ASN A 43 -0.14 -5.18 -4.44
CA ASN A 43 0.03 -6.32 -3.55
C ASN A 43 -0.03 -5.93 -2.06
N TYR A 44 0.55 -4.79 -1.71
CA TYR A 44 0.50 -4.26 -0.35
C TYR A 44 -0.94 -4.00 0.12
N PHE A 45 -1.71 -3.23 -0.66
CA PHE A 45 -3.06 -2.86 -0.26
C PHE A 45 -4.06 -4.03 -0.32
N VAL A 46 -3.91 -4.95 -1.28
CA VAL A 46 -4.74 -6.16 -1.34
C VAL A 46 -4.47 -7.08 -0.15
N LYS A 47 -3.21 -7.23 0.25
CA LYS A 47 -2.89 -8.01 1.45
C LYS A 47 -3.53 -7.37 2.69
N TRP A 48 -3.45 -6.05 2.81
CA TRP A 48 -4.02 -5.31 3.92
C TRP A 48 -5.55 -5.45 3.99
N GLU A 49 -6.24 -5.33 2.87
CA GLU A 49 -7.70 -5.53 2.77
C GLU A 49 -8.11 -6.92 3.29
N ARG A 50 -7.39 -7.96 2.86
CA ARG A 50 -7.66 -9.34 3.32
C ARG A 50 -7.41 -9.53 4.82
N SER A 51 -6.31 -8.96 5.34
CA SER A 51 -6.00 -9.00 6.76
C SER A 51 -7.07 -8.29 7.59
N LEU A 52 -7.48 -7.10 7.18
CA LEU A 52 -8.51 -6.32 7.88
C LEU A 52 -9.85 -7.07 7.92
N ALA A 53 -10.28 -7.69 6.82
CA ALA A 53 -11.48 -8.51 6.79
C ALA A 53 -11.41 -9.69 7.78
N ASN A 54 -10.25 -10.35 7.88
CA ASN A 54 -10.04 -11.43 8.83
C ASN A 54 -10.07 -10.94 10.28
N GLU A 55 -9.43 -9.81 10.59
CA GLU A 55 -9.41 -9.21 11.93
C GLU A 55 -10.82 -8.80 12.38
N VAL A 56 -11.59 -8.14 11.52
CA VAL A 56 -13.00 -7.79 11.79
C VAL A 56 -13.84 -9.05 12.02
N ALA A 57 -13.63 -10.09 11.22
CA ALA A 57 -14.33 -11.37 11.42
C ALA A 57 -13.95 -12.04 12.76
N GLN A 58 -12.71 -11.86 13.25
CA GLN A 58 -12.30 -12.33 14.57
C GLN A 58 -12.96 -11.51 15.68
N LEU A 59 -12.99 -10.18 15.55
CA LEU A 59 -13.65 -9.29 16.52
C LEU A 59 -15.14 -9.61 16.65
N ASN A 60 -15.84 -9.93 15.56
CA ASN A 60 -17.25 -10.32 15.60
C ASN A 60 -17.50 -11.68 16.29
N ARG A 61 -16.45 -12.47 16.54
CA ARG A 61 -16.53 -13.78 17.21
C ARG A 61 -16.09 -13.71 18.68
N LEU A 62 -15.59 -12.55 19.13
CA LEU A 62 -15.29 -12.26 20.54
C LEU A 62 -16.54 -11.71 21.23
#